data_AF-A0A2E6AKZ0-F1
#
_entry.id   AF-A0A2E6AKZ0-F1
#
_cell.length_a   1.000
_cell.length_b   1.000
_cell.length_c   1.000
_cell.angle_alpha   90.00
_cell.angle_beta   90.00
_cell.angle_gamma   90.00
#
_symmetry.space_group_name_H-M   'P 1'
#
loop_
_entity.id
_entity.type
_entity.pdbx_description
1 polymer ?
#
loop_
_entity_poly.entity_id
_entity_poly.type
_entity_poly.pdbx_seq_one_letter_code
_entity_poly.pdbx_strand_id
1 'polypeptide(L)'
;MNQPSGNKRPISEFANVAALPFRILEERGIPCGYERSFKMRSNRLLANRYMLGIDTTEFSREELTKICNQLCMPDVYLEDFRKQLMGSNLMLLGFEHDGDACSYKIYLEYW
;
A
#
# COMPACT_ATOMS: atom_id res chain seq x y z
N MET A 1 -24.89 -23.90 -22.58
CA MET A 1 -24.74 -22.46 -22.27
C MET A 1 -23.50 -22.35 -21.39
N ASN A 2 -22.35 -22.03 -21.98
CA ASN A 2 -21.07 -22.03 -21.26
C ASN A 2 -20.94 -20.73 -20.47
N GLN A 3 -20.83 -20.82 -19.15
CA GLN A 3 -20.40 -19.69 -18.32
C GLN A 3 -18.91 -19.43 -18.56
N PRO A 4 -18.46 -18.16 -18.63
CA PRO A 4 -17.04 -17.88 -18.73
C PRO A 4 -16.37 -18.23 -17.39
N SER A 5 -15.32 -19.05 -17.48
CA SER A 5 -14.42 -19.38 -16.38
C SER A 5 -13.59 -18.14 -15.99
N GLY A 6 -14.20 -17.23 -15.24
CA GLY A 6 -13.47 -16.18 -14.54
C GLY A 6 -12.69 -16.82 -13.40
N ASN A 7 -11.37 -16.82 -13.51
CA ASN A 7 -10.45 -17.26 -12.46
C ASN A 7 -10.56 -16.30 -11.27
N LYS A 8 -11.60 -16.45 -10.44
CA LYS A 8 -11.79 -15.65 -9.23
C LYS A 8 -10.74 -16.09 -8.22
N ARG A 9 -9.83 -15.18 -7.87
CA ARG A 9 -8.87 -15.42 -6.80
C ARG A 9 -9.61 -15.77 -5.49
N PRO A 10 -9.15 -16.77 -4.72
CA PRO A 10 -9.77 -17.13 -3.45
C PRO A 10 -9.82 -15.92 -2.50
N ILE A 11 -10.88 -15.79 -1.72
CA ILE A 11 -11.06 -14.72 -0.71
C ILE A 11 -9.84 -14.64 0.24
N SER A 12 -9.22 -15.78 0.55
CA SER A 12 -8.01 -15.86 1.38
C SER A 12 -6.79 -15.18 0.77
N GLU A 13 -6.66 -15.18 -0.56
CA GLU A 13 -5.55 -14.55 -1.26
C GLU A 13 -5.65 -13.02 -1.18
N PHE A 14 -6.84 -12.47 -1.40
CA PHE A 14 -7.08 -11.03 -1.26
C PHE A 14 -6.89 -10.55 0.18
N ALA A 15 -7.30 -11.35 1.17
CA ALA A 15 -7.05 -11.05 2.57
C ALA A 15 -5.55 -10.98 2.88
N ASN A 16 -4.75 -11.91 2.35
CA ASN A 16 -3.30 -11.91 2.55
C ASN A 16 -2.60 -10.71 1.91
N VAL A 17 -3.04 -10.31 0.71
CA VAL A 17 -2.56 -9.11 0.02
C VAL A 17 -2.99 -7.86 0.79
N ALA A 18 -4.25 -7.79 1.24
CA ALA A 18 -4.72 -6.67 2.04
C ALA A 18 -4.00 -6.56 3.39
N ALA A 19 -3.56 -7.66 3.99
CA ALA A 19 -2.87 -7.65 5.29
C ALA A 19 -1.35 -7.44 5.17
N LEU A 20 -0.76 -7.53 3.97
CA LEU A 20 0.69 -7.46 3.80
C LEU A 20 1.32 -6.16 4.35
N PRO A 21 0.80 -4.95 4.08
CA PRO A 21 1.35 -3.72 4.66
C PRO A 21 1.36 -3.75 6.19
N PHE A 22 0.29 -4.23 6.84
CA PHE A 22 0.24 -4.35 8.31
C PHE A 22 1.34 -5.27 8.84
N ARG A 23 1.50 -6.46 8.24
CA ARG A 23 2.52 -7.43 8.66
C ARG A 23 3.93 -6.87 8.53
N ILE A 24 4.21 -6.17 7.43
CA ILE A 24 5.52 -5.53 7.21
C ILE A 24 5.84 -4.53 8.33
N LEU A 25 4.87 -3.71 8.74
CA LEU A 25 5.08 -2.72 9.80
C LEU A 25 5.18 -3.37 11.19
N GLU A 26 4.35 -4.37 11.46
CA GLU A 26 4.34 -5.12 12.72
C GLU A 26 5.66 -5.88 12.92
N GLU A 27 6.15 -6.61 11.92
CA GLU A 27 7.42 -7.34 11.96
C GLU A 27 8.64 -6.42 12.21
N ARG A 28 8.52 -5.13 11.85
CA ARG A 28 9.56 -4.11 12.03
C ARG A 28 9.37 -3.25 13.28
N GLY A 29 8.26 -3.41 13.99
CA GLY A 29 7.93 -2.57 15.14
C GLY A 29 7.70 -1.10 14.79
N ILE A 30 7.23 -0.81 13.58
CA ILE A 30 6.97 0.56 13.10
C ILE A 30 5.52 0.94 13.47
N PRO A 31 5.30 1.92 14.36
CA PRO A 31 3.96 2.42 14.65
C PRO A 31 3.38 3.08 13.40
N CYS A 32 2.07 2.94 13.20
CA CYS A 32 1.38 3.62 12.11
C CYS A 32 -0.02 4.07 12.50
N GLY A 33 -0.47 5.16 11.87
CA GLY A 33 -1.86 5.59 11.91
C GLY A 33 -2.68 4.80 10.89
N TYR A 34 -3.84 4.27 11.30
CA TYR A 34 -4.76 3.58 10.38
C TYR A 34 -5.86 4.52 9.91
N GLU A 35 -6.04 4.59 8.60
CA GLU A 35 -7.13 5.33 7.98
C GLU A 35 -7.95 4.44 7.06
N ARG A 36 -9.24 4.29 7.39
CA ARG A 36 -10.21 3.71 6.47
C ARG A 36 -10.62 4.77 5.46
N SER A 37 -10.60 4.43 4.18
CA SER A 37 -10.96 5.36 3.12
C SER A 37 -11.87 4.70 2.07
N PHE A 38 -12.41 5.51 1.15
CA PHE A 38 -13.12 5.04 -0.03
C PHE A 38 -12.70 5.89 -1.24
N LYS A 39 -12.88 5.38 -2.45
CA LYS A 39 -12.58 6.11 -3.69
C LYS A 39 -13.77 6.04 -4.62
N MET A 40 -14.24 7.19 -5.08
CA MET A 40 -15.28 7.27 -6.10
C MET A 40 -14.65 7.18 -7.50
N ARG A 41 -15.28 6.42 -8.39
CA ARG A 41 -15.06 6.43 -9.83
C ARG A 41 -16.40 6.64 -10.52
N SER A 42 -16.38 6.99 -11.81
CA SER A 42 -17.58 7.38 -12.56
C SER A 42 -18.75 6.37 -12.53
N ASN A 43 -18.49 5.10 -12.21
CA ASN A 43 -19.52 4.05 -12.16
C ASN A 43 -19.51 3.18 -10.89
N ARG A 44 -18.64 3.44 -9.90
CA ARG A 44 -18.53 2.59 -8.71
C ARG A 44 -17.85 3.29 -7.52
N LEU A 45 -18.10 2.76 -6.33
CA LEU A 45 -17.40 3.10 -5.10
C LEU A 45 -16.41 1.99 -4.74
N LEU A 46 -15.14 2.32 -4.59
CA LEU A 46 -14.12 1.41 -4.08
C LEU A 46 -14.01 1.60 -2.56
N ALA A 47 -14.73 0.75 -1.82
CA ALA A 47 -14.82 0.81 -0.36
C ALA A 47 -13.81 -0.09 0.37
N ASN A 48 -13.24 -1.08 -0.33
CA ASN A 48 -12.22 -1.96 0.24
C ASN A 48 -10.82 -1.36 0.02
N ARG A 49 -10.54 -0.29 0.76
CA ARG A 49 -9.26 0.41 0.76
C ARG A 49 -8.95 1.00 2.14
N TYR A 50 -7.66 1.16 2.42
CA TYR A 50 -7.17 1.80 3.64
C TYR A 50 -5.82 2.48 3.35
N MET A 51 -5.35 3.28 4.30
CA MET A 51 -4.00 3.84 4.32
C MET A 51 -3.36 3.62 5.70
N LEU A 52 -2.05 3.39 5.72
CA LEU A 52 -1.22 3.34 6.93
C LEU A 52 -0.20 4.47 6.87
N GLY A 53 -0.31 5.42 7.80
CA GLY A 53 0.58 6.58 7.88
C GLY A 53 1.76 6.34 8.82
N ILE A 54 2.96 6.67 8.34
CA ILE A 54 4.23 6.51 9.06
C ILE A 54 4.92 7.86 9.08
N ASP A 55 5.22 8.37 10.28
CA ASP A 55 6.04 9.57 10.45
C ASP A 55 7.46 9.27 9.96
N THR A 56 7.89 9.95 8.91
CA THR A 56 9.20 9.65 8.28
C THR A 56 10.36 10.24 9.07
N THR A 57 10.11 11.09 10.06
CA THR A 57 11.16 11.70 10.90
C THR A 57 11.66 10.76 12.00
N GLU A 58 10.86 9.75 12.35
CA GLU A 58 11.16 8.76 13.39
C GLU A 58 11.98 7.56 12.87
N PHE A 59 12.15 7.43 11.55
CA PHE A 59 12.79 6.26 10.93
C PHE A 59 13.87 6.64 9.93
N SER A 60 14.86 5.77 9.75
CA SER A 60 15.85 5.95 8.70
C SER A 60 15.24 5.72 7.32
N ARG A 61 15.76 6.43 6.32
CA ARG A 61 15.33 6.28 4.92
C ARG A 61 15.54 4.86 4.41
N GLU A 62 16.60 4.21 4.85
CA GLU A 62 16.91 2.83 4.53
C GLU A 62 15.81 1.90 5.05
N GLU A 63 15.30 2.14 6.26
CA GLU A 63 14.23 1.34 6.85
C GLU A 63 12.90 1.53 6.10
N LEU A 64 12.56 2.78 5.77
CA LEU A 64 11.37 3.10 4.98
C LEU A 64 11.45 2.57 3.55
N THR A 65 12.63 2.55 2.94
CA THR A 65 12.84 1.94 1.62
C THR A 65 12.61 0.42 1.64
N LYS A 66 13.03 -0.28 2.70
CA LYS A 66 12.81 -1.74 2.81
C LYS A 66 11.33 -2.12 2.78
N ILE A 67 10.45 -1.25 3.30
CA ILE A 67 9.00 -1.44 3.21
C ILE A 67 8.56 -1.48 1.73
N CYS A 68 9.02 -0.51 0.94
CA CYS A 68 8.70 -0.44 -0.48
C CYS A 68 9.21 -1.66 -1.26
N ASN A 69 10.41 -2.16 -0.93
CA ASN A 69 10.95 -3.40 -1.50
C ASN A 69 10.05 -4.61 -1.19
N GLN A 70 9.59 -4.74 0.05
CA GLN A 70 8.70 -5.84 0.47
C GLN A 70 7.30 -5.74 -0.13
N LEU A 71 6.88 -4.54 -0.56
CA LEU A 71 5.67 -4.33 -1.36
C LEU A 71 5.91 -4.49 -2.87
N CYS A 72 7.05 -5.05 -3.27
CA CYS A 72 7.44 -5.31 -4.65
C CYS A 72 7.51 -4.04 -5.52
N MET A 73 7.91 -2.89 -4.95
CA MET A 73 8.24 -1.71 -5.75
C MET A 73 9.40 -2.07 -6.70
N PRO A 74 9.24 -1.89 -8.02
CA PRO A 74 10.33 -2.17 -8.96
C PRO A 74 11.56 -1.30 -8.69
N ASP A 75 12.76 -1.88 -8.83
CA ASP A 75 14.03 -1.21 -8.50
C ASP A 75 14.23 0.12 -9.24
N VAL A 76 13.73 0.21 -10.47
CA VAL A 76 13.79 1.44 -11.27
C VAL A 76 13.09 2.63 -10.61
N TYR A 77 12.11 2.38 -9.75
CA TYR A 77 11.37 3.43 -9.03
C TYR A 77 11.91 3.66 -7.61
N LEU A 78 12.75 2.77 -7.07
CA LEU A 78 13.30 2.91 -5.73
C LEU A 78 14.22 4.12 -5.60
N GLU A 79 15.02 4.39 -6.62
CA GLU A 79 15.91 5.55 -6.58
C GLU A 79 15.14 6.87 -6.59
N ASP A 80 14.11 6.96 -7.40
CA ASP A 80 13.26 8.16 -7.41
C ASP A 80 12.46 8.27 -6.11
N PHE A 81 11.95 7.16 -5.58
CA PHE A 81 11.33 7.13 -4.25
C PHE A 81 12.28 7.63 -3.16
N ARG A 82 13.54 7.15 -3.10
CA ARG A 82 14.55 7.59 -2.12
C ARG A 82 14.81 9.09 -2.18
N LYS A 83 14.86 9.66 -3.38
CA LYS A 83 15.02 11.11 -3.57
C LYS A 83 13.81 11.88 -3.06
N GLN A 84 12.60 11.43 -3.37
CA GLN A 84 11.36 12.09 -2.93
C GLN A 84 11.12 11.94 -1.43
N LEU A 85 11.50 10.79 -0.86
CA LEU A 85 11.45 10.55 0.59
C LEU A 85 12.33 11.56 1.35
N MET A 86 13.33 12.15 0.70
CA MET A 86 14.10 13.24 1.28
C MET A 86 13.21 14.48 1.44
N GLY A 87 12.92 14.81 2.69
CA GLY A 87 12.12 15.99 3.03
C GLY A 87 10.62 15.73 3.14
N SER A 88 10.15 14.50 2.96
CA SER A 88 8.81 14.14 3.40
C SER A 88 8.75 14.09 4.92
N ASN A 89 7.56 14.34 5.47
CA ASN A 89 7.27 14.22 6.91
C ASN A 89 6.41 12.99 7.20
N LEU A 90 5.66 12.51 6.20
CA LEU A 90 4.78 11.36 6.32
C LEU A 90 4.77 10.54 5.05
N MET A 91 4.82 9.21 5.24
CA MET A 91 4.63 8.22 4.20
C MET A 91 3.32 7.47 4.44
N LEU A 92 2.43 7.46 3.45
CA LEU A 92 1.20 6.66 3.49
C LEU A 92 1.34 5.41 2.62
N LEU A 93 1.12 4.24 3.21
CA LEU A 93 0.95 2.97 2.50
C LEU A 93 -0.55 2.73 2.24
N GLY A 94 -0.98 2.91 1.00
CA GLY A 94 -2.35 2.66 0.58
C GLY A 94 -2.55 1.26 0.02
N PHE A 95 -3.64 0.60 0.39
CA PHE A 95 -4.16 -0.59 -0.30
C PHE A 95 -5.49 -0.27 -0.95
N GLU A 96 -5.72 -0.76 -2.17
CA GLU A 96 -7.00 -0.66 -2.88
C GLU A 96 -7.31 -1.99 -3.57
N HIS A 97 -8.54 -2.49 -3.37
CA HIS A 97 -9.10 -3.61 -4.12
C HIS A 97 -10.16 -3.10 -5.11
N ASP A 98 -10.03 -3.48 -6.38
CA ASP A 98 -10.94 -3.12 -7.48
C ASP A 98 -11.24 -4.36 -8.33
N GLY A 99 -12.35 -5.05 -8.00
CA GLY A 99 -12.75 -6.29 -8.67
C GLY A 99 -11.72 -7.41 -8.46
N ASP A 100 -11.14 -7.91 -9.54
CA ASP A 100 -10.15 -8.99 -9.46
C ASP A 100 -8.70 -8.49 -9.27
N ALA A 101 -8.51 -7.18 -9.05
CA ALA A 101 -7.20 -6.56 -8.91
C ALA A 101 -7.01 -5.90 -7.54
N CYS A 102 -5.77 -5.96 -7.04
CA CYS A 102 -5.30 -5.23 -5.87
C CYS A 102 -4.08 -4.40 -6.24
N SER A 103 -3.96 -3.23 -5.63
CA SER A 103 -2.80 -2.35 -5.79
C SER A 103 -2.36 -1.79 -4.46
N TYR A 104 -1.04 -1.67 -4.28
CA TYR A 104 -0.46 -0.82 -3.25
C TYR A 104 -0.13 0.55 -3.85
N LYS A 105 -0.21 1.58 -3.02
CA LYS A 105 0.14 2.96 -3.37
C LYS A 105 1.00 3.54 -2.27
N ILE A 106 1.96 4.37 -2.66
CA ILE A 106 2.81 5.10 -1.72
C ILE A 106 2.53 6.57 -1.94
N TYR A 107 2.26 7.30 -0.87
CA TYR A 107 2.15 8.75 -0.87
C TYR A 107 3.21 9.32 0.05
N LEU A 108 3.80 10.43 -0.37
CA LEU A 108 4.72 11.22 0.44
C LEU A 108 4.09 12.59 0.65
N GLU A 109 3.97 13.00 1.89
CA GLU A 109 3.45 14.31 2.27
C GLU A 109 4.56 15.19 2.85
N TYR A 110 4.45 16.49 2.58
CA TYR A 110 5.45 17.50 2.85
C TYR A 110 4.77 18.69 3.54
N TRP A 111 5.26 19.08 4.71
CA TRP A 111 4.80 20.26 5.46
C TRP A 111 5.91 20.89 6.30
#